data_AF-A0A9D8E5T8-F1
#
_entry.id   AF-A0A9D8E5T8-F1
#
_cell.length_a   1.000
_cell.length_b   1.000
_cell.length_c   1.000
_cell.angle_alpha   90.00
_cell.angle_beta   90.00
_cell.angle_gamma   90.00
#
_symmetry.space_group_name_H-M   'P 1'
#
loop_
_entity.id
_entity.type
_entity.pdbx_description
1 polymer ?
#
loop_
_entity_poly.entity_id
_entity_poly.type
_entity_poly.pdbx_seq_one_letter_code
_entity_poly.pdbx_strand_id
1 'polypeptide(L)'
;MAGTSAGTTVSPETTAAGVVLFGLPGPSTGLDQSRCRPERILPGEETWAPPTYDDAEIEALRARTLVNPPALLPFSPYEDASLVPTDTGGVCAVLAEPAVPGGYRLATFSDLAAAEAAGGVMTHAGTCGACSSLQDLAVYLANPDLSEPVRRCALLSLTQGDQATLDCITALGFSPPCAQIWAFNGANTREACLEVCLAAMGDPHHLPDGSLNPCLACDEEQSGPVFKAVAGRIRRNSGIPVAICRPPEEVTAVVHRAYP
;
A
#
# COMPACT_ATOMS: atom_id res chain seq x y z
N MET A 1 11.89 38.41 -31.83
CA MET A 1 12.41 37.85 -30.57
C MET A 1 11.50 36.68 -30.19
N ALA A 2 11.88 35.48 -30.61
CA ALA A 2 11.12 34.26 -30.33
C ALA A 2 11.73 33.63 -29.06
N GLY A 3 10.92 33.53 -28.01
CA GLY A 3 11.29 32.89 -26.76
C GLY A 3 11.07 31.38 -26.85
N THR A 4 12.16 30.62 -26.79
CA THR A 4 12.13 29.16 -26.77
C THR A 4 11.89 28.70 -25.33
N SER A 5 10.74 28.08 -25.08
CA SER A 5 10.41 27.43 -23.81
C SER A 5 11.17 26.11 -23.70
N ALA A 6 12.01 25.98 -22.67
CA ALA A 6 12.72 24.75 -22.34
C ALA A 6 11.76 23.80 -21.62
N GLY A 7 11.36 22.72 -22.30
CA GLY A 7 10.68 21.60 -21.66
C GLY A 7 11.66 20.82 -20.81
N THR A 8 11.40 20.78 -19.51
CA THR A 8 12.09 19.89 -18.58
C THR A 8 11.57 18.47 -18.80
N THR A 9 12.37 17.64 -19.47
CA THR A 9 12.17 16.19 -19.52
C THR A 9 12.61 15.58 -18.19
N VAL A 10 11.66 15.15 -17.38
CA VAL A 10 11.92 14.27 -16.23
C VAL A 10 12.35 12.93 -16.80
N SER A 11 13.58 12.51 -16.51
CA SER A 11 14.09 11.18 -16.88
C SER A 11 13.55 10.14 -15.90
N PRO A 12 13.21 8.92 -16.36
CA PRO A 12 12.85 7.85 -15.45
C PRO A 12 14.09 7.47 -14.63
N GLU A 13 13.97 7.50 -13.31
CA GLU A 13 15.02 7.06 -12.39
C GLU A 13 15.38 5.61 -12.70
N THR A 14 16.51 5.45 -13.37
CA THR A 14 17.14 4.16 -13.58
C THR A 14 17.63 3.72 -12.21
N THR A 15 17.04 2.67 -11.64
CA THR A 15 17.51 2.06 -10.40
C THR A 15 19.00 1.76 -10.58
N ALA A 16 19.86 2.45 -9.84
CA ALA A 16 21.30 2.33 -10.00
C ALA A 16 21.71 0.86 -9.84
N ALA A 17 22.48 0.36 -10.79
CA ALA A 17 22.98 -1.02 -10.76
C ALA A 17 23.67 -1.28 -9.41
N GLY A 18 23.06 -2.13 -8.57
CA GLY A 18 23.58 -2.49 -7.25
C GLY A 18 22.69 -2.12 -6.05
N VAL A 19 21.56 -1.42 -6.23
CA VAL A 19 20.62 -1.20 -5.13
C VAL A 19 19.88 -2.50 -4.79
N VAL A 20 19.90 -2.87 -3.50
CA VAL A 20 19.10 -3.97 -2.95
C VAL A 20 17.74 -3.41 -2.57
N LEU A 21 16.68 -3.89 -3.21
CA LEU A 21 15.31 -3.48 -2.96
C LEU A 21 14.79 -4.07 -1.63
N PHE A 22 13.86 -3.36 -1.01
CA PHE A 22 13.11 -3.82 0.16
C PHE A 22 11.90 -4.66 -0.27
N GLY A 23 11.78 -5.89 0.23
CA GLY A 23 10.65 -6.77 -0.05
C GLY A 23 10.92 -8.24 0.33
N LEU A 24 10.08 -9.14 -0.15
CA LEU A 24 10.23 -10.58 0.03
C LEU A 24 10.57 -11.23 -1.31
N PRO A 25 11.81 -11.74 -1.49
CA PRO A 25 12.16 -12.46 -2.72
C PRO A 25 11.42 -13.80 -2.77
N GLY A 26 10.94 -14.15 -3.96
CA GLY A 26 10.18 -15.38 -4.20
C GLY A 26 9.90 -15.57 -5.69
N PRO A 27 9.27 -16.70 -6.08
CA PRO A 27 9.00 -17.00 -7.48
C PRO A 27 8.18 -15.92 -8.20
N SER A 28 7.18 -15.34 -7.54
CA SER A 28 6.37 -14.26 -8.12
C SER A 28 7.13 -12.93 -8.21
N THR A 29 8.14 -12.70 -7.36
CA THR A 29 8.95 -11.48 -7.38
C THR A 29 9.81 -11.38 -8.64
N GLY A 30 10.40 -12.49 -9.08
CA GLY A 30 11.38 -12.51 -10.18
C GLY A 30 12.80 -12.07 -9.77
N LEU A 31 13.02 -11.80 -8.48
CA LEU A 31 14.29 -11.37 -7.90
C LEU A 31 14.72 -12.32 -6.78
N ASP A 32 16.03 -12.50 -6.62
CA ASP A 32 16.63 -13.25 -5.51
C ASP A 32 17.08 -12.33 -4.36
N GLN A 33 17.68 -12.94 -3.33
CA GLN A 33 18.18 -12.22 -2.16
C GLN A 33 19.36 -11.27 -2.47
N SER A 34 19.99 -11.34 -3.64
CA SER A 34 21.02 -10.35 -4.01
C SER A 34 20.40 -9.03 -4.48
N ARG A 35 19.13 -9.04 -4.88
CA ARG A 35 18.40 -7.89 -5.43
C ARG A 35 17.20 -7.44 -4.60
N CYS A 36 16.63 -8.32 -3.78
CA CYS A 36 15.51 -7.99 -2.90
C CYS A 36 15.64 -8.67 -1.53
N ARG A 37 15.49 -7.91 -0.44
CA ARG A 37 15.61 -8.39 0.94
C ARG A 37 14.57 -7.74 1.85
N PRO A 38 14.18 -8.39 2.97
CA PRO A 38 13.29 -7.78 3.96
C PRO A 38 14.00 -6.72 4.83
N GLU A 39 15.15 -6.22 4.38
CA GLU A 39 16.00 -5.26 5.09
C GLU A 39 15.95 -3.93 4.35
N ARG A 40 15.66 -2.85 5.07
CA ARG A 40 15.79 -1.48 4.57
C ARG A 40 17.24 -1.06 4.77
N ILE A 41 17.97 -0.96 3.68
CA ILE A 41 19.40 -0.62 3.66
C ILE A 41 19.54 0.73 2.98
N LEU A 42 19.90 1.77 3.74
CA LEU A 42 20.19 3.11 3.21
C LEU A 42 21.62 3.56 3.55
N PRO A 43 22.30 4.27 2.64
CA PRO A 43 23.64 4.80 2.92
C PRO A 43 23.64 5.73 4.13
N GLY A 44 24.46 5.42 5.13
CA GLY A 44 24.62 6.25 6.33
C GLY A 44 23.55 6.02 7.41
N GLU A 45 22.61 5.10 7.21
CA GLU A 45 21.65 4.68 8.23
C GLU A 45 21.93 3.26 8.72
N GLU A 46 21.48 2.95 9.94
CA GLU A 46 21.49 1.58 10.44
C GLU A 46 20.53 0.72 9.60
N THR A 47 20.94 -0.51 9.30
CA THR A 47 20.07 -1.46 8.60
C THR A 47 18.87 -1.79 9.47
N TRP A 48 17.68 -1.63 8.93
CA TRP A 48 16.44 -1.93 9.63
C TRP A 48 15.73 -3.13 9.00
N ALA A 49 15.19 -4.02 9.83
CA ALA A 49 14.33 -5.11 9.38
C ALA A 49 13.06 -5.15 10.24
N PRO A 50 11.87 -5.32 9.65
CA PRO A 50 10.66 -5.55 10.41
C PRO A 50 10.73 -6.92 11.09
N PRO A 51 10.12 -7.08 12.28
CA PRO A 51 9.98 -8.40 12.86
C PRO A 51 9.06 -9.28 11.99
N THR A 52 9.17 -10.59 12.16
CA THR A 52 8.13 -11.51 11.71
C THR A 52 6.95 -11.44 12.67
N TYR A 53 5.75 -11.41 12.11
CA TYR A 53 4.49 -11.43 12.86
C TYR A 53 3.88 -12.82 12.77
N ASP A 54 3.57 -13.45 13.89
CA ASP A 54 2.90 -14.74 13.90
C ASP A 54 1.37 -14.61 13.77
N ASP A 55 0.69 -15.75 13.57
CA ASP A 55 -0.76 -15.77 13.40
C ASP A 55 -1.50 -15.19 14.61
N ALA A 56 -0.98 -15.36 15.83
CA ALA A 56 -1.61 -14.84 17.04
C ALA A 56 -1.49 -13.32 17.13
N GLU A 57 -0.33 -12.76 16.76
CA GLU A 57 -0.12 -11.31 16.62
C GLU A 57 -1.08 -10.73 15.56
N ILE A 58 -1.21 -11.38 14.41
CA ILE A 58 -2.10 -10.94 13.32
C ILE A 58 -3.59 -11.01 13.74
N GLU A 59 -4.01 -12.09 14.39
CA GLU A 59 -5.39 -12.22 14.90
C GLU A 59 -5.69 -11.20 16.01
N ALA A 60 -4.71 -10.87 16.84
CA ALA A 60 -4.87 -9.82 17.85
C ALA A 60 -5.15 -8.45 17.22
N LEU A 61 -4.55 -8.14 16.05
CA LEU A 61 -4.86 -6.92 15.29
C LEU A 61 -6.28 -6.95 14.73
N ARG A 62 -6.74 -8.08 14.19
CA ARG A 62 -8.10 -8.26 13.64
C ARG A 62 -9.18 -8.12 14.71
N ALA A 63 -8.88 -8.55 15.94
CA ALA A 63 -9.83 -8.52 17.05
C ALA A 63 -10.06 -7.11 17.64
N ARG A 64 -9.28 -6.10 17.21
CA ARG A 64 -9.42 -4.72 17.70
C ARG A 64 -10.68 -4.05 17.13
N THR A 65 -11.30 -3.18 17.93
CA THR A 65 -12.51 -2.45 17.52
C THR A 65 -12.17 -1.01 17.15
N LEU A 66 -12.32 -0.64 15.87
CA LEU A 66 -12.16 0.74 15.41
C LEU A 66 -13.43 1.54 15.69
N VAL A 67 -13.33 2.60 16.51
CA VAL A 67 -14.51 3.41 16.88
C VAL A 67 -14.82 4.55 15.90
N ASN A 68 -13.86 4.90 15.03
CA ASN A 68 -14.01 5.93 14.01
C ASN A 68 -13.61 5.42 12.60
N PRO A 69 -14.32 4.42 12.05
CA PRO A 69 -13.98 3.87 10.73
C PRO A 69 -14.06 4.94 9.64
N PRO A 70 -13.16 4.91 8.63
CA PRO A 70 -13.29 5.73 7.44
C PRO A 70 -14.67 5.53 6.79
N ALA A 71 -15.25 6.61 6.27
CA ALA A 71 -16.50 6.53 5.52
C ALA A 71 -16.28 5.79 4.19
N LEU A 72 -17.34 5.14 3.70
CA LEU A 72 -17.37 4.68 2.32
C LEU A 72 -17.36 5.87 1.36
N LEU A 73 -16.66 5.70 0.24
CA LEU A 73 -16.67 6.66 -0.85
C LEU A 73 -18.03 6.62 -1.55
N PRO A 74 -18.61 7.79 -1.90
CA PRO A 74 -19.90 7.83 -2.58
C PRO A 74 -19.86 7.30 -4.02
N PHE A 75 -18.70 7.39 -4.68
CA PHE A 75 -18.41 6.90 -6.03
C PHE A 75 -16.88 6.85 -6.24
N SER A 76 -16.43 6.55 -7.47
CA SER A 76 -15.02 6.36 -7.78
C SER A 76 -14.21 7.66 -7.64
N PRO A 77 -13.10 7.67 -6.87
CA PRO A 77 -12.23 8.84 -6.76
C PRO A 77 -11.38 9.07 -8.02
N TYR A 78 -11.37 8.12 -8.96
CA TYR A 78 -10.74 8.30 -10.27
C TYR A 78 -11.60 9.17 -11.22
N GLU A 79 -12.89 9.28 -10.94
CA GLU A 79 -13.85 10.07 -11.73
C GLU A 79 -14.07 11.48 -11.12
N ASP A 80 -13.66 11.68 -9.87
CA ASP A 80 -13.81 12.94 -9.15
C ASP A 80 -12.65 13.21 -8.19
N ALA A 81 -11.79 14.15 -8.59
CA ALA A 81 -10.63 14.56 -7.81
C ALA A 81 -10.99 15.20 -6.46
N SER A 82 -12.23 15.64 -6.23
CA SER A 82 -12.65 16.17 -4.93
C SER A 82 -12.71 15.11 -3.84
N LEU A 83 -12.76 13.83 -4.22
CA LEU A 83 -12.68 12.69 -3.30
C LEU A 83 -11.23 12.31 -2.94
N VAL A 84 -10.23 12.91 -3.59
CA VAL A 84 -8.82 12.61 -3.38
C VAL A 84 -8.22 13.59 -2.37
N PRO A 85 -7.69 13.12 -1.23
CA PRO A 85 -7.01 13.98 -0.28
C PRO A 85 -5.85 14.75 -0.92
N THR A 86 -5.85 16.08 -0.77
CA THR A 86 -4.79 16.94 -1.31
C THR A 86 -3.57 17.03 -0.41
N ASP A 87 -3.75 16.82 0.90
CA ASP A 87 -2.66 16.67 1.86
C ASP A 87 -2.56 15.20 2.29
N THR A 88 -1.44 14.59 1.93
CA THR A 88 -1.10 13.20 2.26
C THR A 88 0.11 13.11 3.20
N GLY A 89 0.58 14.25 3.71
CA GLY A 89 1.72 14.32 4.63
C GLY A 89 1.40 13.82 6.04
N GLY A 90 2.43 13.83 6.89
CA GLY A 90 2.30 13.49 8.30
C GLY A 90 2.35 12.00 8.60
N VAL A 91 1.65 11.58 9.66
CA VAL A 91 1.58 10.19 10.12
C VAL A 91 0.18 9.81 10.57
N CYS A 92 -0.19 8.55 10.38
CA CYS A 92 -1.40 7.98 10.95
C CYS A 92 -1.04 7.21 12.21
N ALA A 93 -1.71 7.52 13.33
CA ALA A 93 -1.47 6.88 14.61
C ALA A 93 -2.73 6.25 15.22
N VAL A 94 -2.50 5.21 16.00
CA VAL A 94 -3.51 4.47 16.78
C VAL A 94 -3.53 5.03 18.19
N LEU A 95 -4.71 5.40 18.68
CA LEU A 95 -4.94 5.84 20.05
C LEU A 95 -5.92 4.90 20.75
N ALA A 96 -5.66 4.57 22.01
CA ALA A 96 -6.58 3.75 22.79
C ALA A 96 -7.92 4.45 23.00
N GLU A 97 -8.99 3.68 22.97
CA GLU A 97 -10.34 4.13 23.28
C GLU A 97 -10.87 3.33 24.48
N PRO A 98 -10.54 3.74 25.72
CA PRO A 98 -10.75 2.93 26.92
C PRO A 98 -12.23 2.68 27.26
N ALA A 99 -13.14 3.46 26.66
CA ALA A 99 -14.58 3.24 26.78
C ALA A 99 -15.07 2.00 26.02
N VAL A 100 -14.27 1.46 25.09
CA VAL A 100 -14.60 0.30 24.27
C VAL A 100 -13.55 -0.79 24.53
N PRO A 101 -13.91 -2.00 25.00
CA PRO A 101 -12.95 -3.08 25.18
C PRO A 101 -12.21 -3.41 23.86
N GLY A 102 -10.87 -3.35 23.88
CA GLY A 102 -10.06 -3.50 22.65
C GLY A 102 -10.27 -2.37 21.63
N GLY A 103 -10.90 -1.28 22.06
CA GLY A 103 -11.24 -0.12 21.26
C GLY A 103 -10.02 0.71 20.92
N TYR A 104 -10.00 1.25 19.72
CA TYR A 104 -9.03 2.25 19.31
C TYR A 104 -9.66 3.23 18.32
N ARG A 105 -9.00 4.38 18.15
CA ARG A 105 -9.25 5.30 17.05
C ARG A 105 -8.00 5.59 16.25
N LEU A 106 -8.21 6.01 15.02
CA LEU A 106 -7.16 6.53 14.15
C LEU A 106 -7.17 8.05 14.15
N ALA A 107 -5.99 8.67 14.12
CA ALA A 107 -5.86 10.10 13.87
C ALA A 107 -4.59 10.42 13.08
N THR A 108 -4.72 11.39 12.18
CA THR A 108 -3.60 11.98 11.44
C THR A 108 -2.91 13.04 12.29
N PHE A 109 -1.59 13.03 12.30
CA PHE A 109 -0.75 14.04 12.94
C PHE A 109 0.28 14.59 11.95
N SER A 110 0.82 15.78 12.22
CA SER A 110 1.86 16.40 11.38
C SER A 110 3.15 15.59 11.31
N ASP A 111 3.47 14.88 12.38
CA ASP A 111 4.71 14.12 12.56
C ASP A 111 4.57 13.13 13.73
N LEU A 112 5.61 12.31 13.89
CA LEU A 112 5.67 11.29 14.94
C LEU A 112 5.63 11.90 16.36
N ALA A 113 6.29 13.04 16.58
CA ALA A 113 6.36 13.65 17.91
C ALA A 113 4.97 14.16 18.36
N ALA A 114 4.19 14.72 17.45
CA ALA A 114 2.81 15.13 17.69
C ALA A 114 1.89 13.93 17.99
N ALA A 115 2.07 12.81 17.30
CA ALA A 115 1.34 11.57 17.58
C ALA A 115 1.67 11.03 18.99
N GLU A 116 2.96 10.95 19.34
CA GLU A 116 3.43 10.47 20.64
C GLU A 116 2.95 11.38 21.79
N ALA A 117 2.98 12.71 21.60
CA ALA A 117 2.47 13.66 22.58
C ALA A 117 0.96 13.49 22.86
N ALA A 118 0.21 12.97 21.88
CA ALA A 118 -1.21 12.63 22.03
C ALA A 118 -1.44 11.22 22.60
N GLY A 119 -0.38 10.48 22.96
CA GLY A 119 -0.45 9.08 23.40
C GLY A 119 -0.73 8.10 22.25
N GLY A 120 -0.52 8.52 21.00
CA GLY A 120 -0.69 7.69 19.82
C GLY A 120 0.57 6.90 19.47
N VAL A 121 0.37 5.72 18.91
CA VAL A 121 1.45 4.90 18.32
C VAL A 121 1.30 4.95 16.80
N MET A 122 2.34 5.43 16.10
CA MET A 122 2.33 5.48 14.64
C MET A 122 2.09 4.09 14.05
N THR A 123 1.21 4.01 13.05
CA THR A 123 0.92 2.77 12.33
C THR A 123 1.29 2.80 10.86
N HIS A 124 1.43 3.99 10.26
CA HIS A 124 2.10 4.20 8.97
C HIS A 124 2.40 5.70 8.78
N ALA A 125 3.33 6.03 7.88
CA ALA A 125 3.51 7.41 7.42
C ALA A 125 2.37 7.83 6.47
N GLY A 126 2.13 9.14 6.39
CA GLY A 126 1.02 9.74 5.65
C GLY A 126 -0.30 9.78 6.43
N THR A 127 -1.30 10.44 5.87
CA THR A 127 -2.61 10.62 6.50
C THR A 127 -3.38 9.31 6.64
N CYS A 128 -4.21 9.21 7.68
CA CYS A 128 -5.14 8.08 7.80
C CYS A 128 -6.16 8.10 6.65
N GLY A 129 -6.43 6.94 6.06
CA GLY A 129 -7.35 6.76 4.94
C GLY A 129 -8.12 5.45 5.01
N ALA A 130 -8.70 5.05 3.88
CA ALA A 130 -9.63 3.93 3.77
C ALA A 130 -9.05 2.58 4.25
N CYS A 131 -7.73 2.39 4.16
CA CYS A 131 -7.02 1.16 4.50
C CYS A 131 -6.21 1.26 5.81
N SER A 132 -6.41 2.30 6.61
CA SER A 132 -5.57 2.55 7.79
C SER A 132 -5.90 1.69 9.02
N SER A 133 -7.01 0.94 9.01
CA SER A 133 -7.42 0.11 10.16
C SER A 133 -6.40 -0.98 10.50
N LEU A 134 -6.46 -1.49 11.74
CA LEU A 134 -5.66 -2.62 12.18
C LEU A 134 -6.13 -3.94 11.55
N GLN A 135 -7.42 -4.02 11.19
CA GLN A 135 -7.94 -5.11 10.35
C GLN A 135 -7.24 -5.13 8.99
N ASP A 136 -7.14 -3.98 8.31
CA ASP A 136 -6.49 -3.89 7.00
C ASP A 136 -4.97 -4.14 7.10
N LEU A 137 -4.33 -3.66 8.16
CA LEU A 137 -2.95 -4.03 8.49
C LEU A 137 -2.79 -5.55 8.62
N ALA A 138 -3.69 -6.22 9.33
CA ALA A 138 -3.64 -7.66 9.49
C ALA A 138 -3.78 -8.41 8.16
N VAL A 139 -4.56 -7.88 7.21
CA VAL A 139 -4.62 -8.43 5.84
C VAL A 139 -3.27 -8.27 5.14
N TYR A 140 -2.64 -7.09 5.24
CA TYR A 140 -1.32 -6.84 4.65
C TYR A 140 -0.22 -7.73 5.24
N LEU A 141 -0.23 -7.95 6.57
CA LEU A 141 0.75 -8.82 7.23
C LEU A 141 0.55 -10.30 6.90
N ALA A 142 -0.72 -10.76 6.81
CA ALA A 142 -1.04 -12.15 6.51
C ALA A 142 -0.78 -12.55 5.05
N ASN A 143 -0.67 -11.58 4.14
CA ASN A 143 -0.59 -11.84 2.71
C ASN A 143 0.63 -11.13 2.07
N PRO A 144 1.82 -11.77 2.13
CA PRO A 144 3.06 -11.28 1.50
C PRO A 144 2.95 -10.99 0.00
N ASP A 145 2.06 -11.68 -0.71
CA ASP A 145 1.76 -11.46 -2.12
C ASP A 145 0.25 -11.30 -2.32
N LEU A 146 -0.24 -10.08 -2.07
CA LEU A 146 -1.64 -9.70 -2.34
C LEU A 146 -1.92 -9.43 -3.81
N SER A 147 -0.88 -9.30 -4.65
CA SER A 147 -1.04 -8.94 -6.05
C SER A 147 -1.81 -10.01 -6.81
N GLU A 148 -1.51 -11.29 -6.52
CA GLU A 148 -2.21 -12.41 -7.15
C GLU A 148 -3.70 -12.53 -6.74
N PRO A 149 -4.08 -12.60 -5.44
CA PRO A 149 -5.49 -12.69 -5.06
C PRO A 149 -6.30 -11.47 -5.48
N VAL A 150 -5.76 -10.25 -5.37
CA VAL A 150 -6.47 -9.05 -5.82
C VAL A 150 -6.62 -9.05 -7.35
N ARG A 151 -5.61 -9.45 -8.11
CA ARG A 151 -5.72 -9.59 -9.58
C ARG A 151 -6.79 -10.61 -9.96
N ARG A 152 -6.89 -11.74 -9.25
CA ARG A 152 -7.97 -12.72 -9.48
C ARG A 152 -9.35 -12.12 -9.23
N CYS A 153 -9.50 -11.34 -8.16
CA CYS A 153 -10.75 -10.61 -7.91
C CYS A 153 -11.04 -9.60 -9.01
N ALA A 154 -10.04 -8.83 -9.46
CA ALA A 154 -10.21 -7.83 -10.52
C ALA A 154 -10.65 -8.45 -11.86
N LEU A 155 -10.24 -9.69 -12.17
CA LEU A 155 -10.70 -10.39 -13.37
C LEU A 155 -12.21 -10.75 -13.32
N LEU A 156 -12.81 -10.82 -12.14
CA LEU A 156 -14.25 -11.06 -12.00
C LEU A 156 -15.05 -9.93 -12.65
N SER A 157 -14.55 -8.70 -12.70
CA SER A 157 -15.25 -7.61 -13.35
C SER A 157 -15.52 -7.86 -14.84
N LEU A 158 -14.65 -8.62 -15.51
CA LEU A 158 -14.77 -8.93 -16.94
C LEU A 158 -15.93 -9.89 -17.23
N THR A 159 -16.40 -10.63 -16.22
CA THR A 159 -17.40 -11.70 -16.40
C THR A 159 -18.64 -11.54 -15.52
N GLN A 160 -18.49 -10.93 -14.35
CA GLN A 160 -19.47 -10.87 -13.26
C GLN A 160 -19.71 -9.43 -12.73
N GLY A 161 -18.96 -8.44 -13.24
CA GLY A 161 -19.12 -7.03 -12.88
C GLY A 161 -18.38 -6.59 -11.61
N ASP A 162 -18.42 -5.29 -11.34
CA ASP A 162 -17.61 -4.68 -10.28
C ASP A 162 -18.08 -5.05 -8.85
N GLN A 163 -19.37 -5.37 -8.65
CA GLN A 163 -19.84 -5.84 -7.35
C GLN A 163 -19.21 -7.18 -6.95
N ALA A 164 -19.07 -8.12 -7.89
CA ALA A 164 -18.39 -9.40 -7.64
C ALA A 164 -16.90 -9.19 -7.31
N THR A 165 -16.28 -8.17 -7.90
CA THR A 165 -14.89 -7.77 -7.58
C THR A 165 -14.80 -7.26 -6.14
N LEU A 166 -15.71 -6.37 -5.73
CA LEU A 166 -15.77 -5.84 -4.36
C LEU A 166 -16.02 -6.95 -3.33
N ASP A 167 -16.97 -7.85 -3.59
CA ASP A 167 -17.29 -8.96 -2.69
C ASP A 167 -16.07 -9.90 -2.53
N CYS A 168 -15.37 -10.19 -3.63
CA CYS A 168 -14.15 -10.99 -3.62
C CYS A 168 -13.03 -10.34 -2.80
N ILE A 169 -12.79 -9.03 -2.97
CA ILE A 169 -11.77 -8.31 -2.22
C ILE A 169 -12.14 -8.23 -0.73
N THR A 170 -13.42 -8.02 -0.42
CA THR A 170 -13.93 -8.03 0.96
C THR A 170 -13.68 -9.39 1.62
N ALA A 171 -13.87 -10.49 0.88
CA ALA A 171 -13.61 -11.84 1.36
C ALA A 171 -12.11 -12.12 1.65
N LEU A 172 -11.18 -11.27 1.19
CA LEU A 172 -9.77 -11.32 1.62
C LEU A 172 -9.57 -10.82 3.06
N GLY A 173 -10.60 -10.23 3.68
CA GLY A 173 -10.60 -9.76 5.05
C GLY A 173 -10.43 -8.25 5.21
N PHE A 174 -10.36 -7.48 4.12
CA PHE A 174 -10.30 -6.02 4.18
C PHE A 174 -11.58 -5.43 4.77
N SER A 175 -11.45 -4.29 5.43
CA SER A 175 -12.58 -3.48 5.83
C SER A 175 -13.36 -3.00 4.60
N PRO A 176 -14.69 -2.73 4.70
CA PRO A 176 -15.46 -2.22 3.58
C PRO A 176 -14.86 -1.00 2.84
N PRO A 177 -14.37 0.06 3.51
CA PRO A 177 -13.75 1.19 2.80
C PRO A 177 -12.45 0.80 2.09
N CYS A 178 -11.60 -0.06 2.68
CA CYS A 178 -10.37 -0.50 2.03
C CYS A 178 -10.67 -1.40 0.81
N ALA A 179 -11.61 -2.32 0.94
CA ALA A 179 -12.05 -3.16 -0.18
C ALA A 179 -12.61 -2.33 -1.33
N GLN A 180 -13.37 -1.27 -1.02
CA GLN A 180 -13.94 -0.36 -2.00
C GLN A 180 -12.87 0.37 -2.81
N ILE A 181 -11.84 0.95 -2.17
CA ILE A 181 -10.76 1.65 -2.91
C ILE A 181 -9.92 0.67 -3.73
N TRP A 182 -9.71 -0.57 -3.28
CA TRP A 182 -9.08 -1.61 -4.09
C TRP A 182 -9.92 -1.98 -5.32
N ALA A 183 -11.24 -2.07 -5.19
CA ALA A 183 -12.14 -2.33 -6.31
C ALA A 183 -12.10 -1.18 -7.33
N PHE A 184 -12.13 0.07 -6.89
CA PHE A 184 -11.98 1.24 -7.77
C PHE A 184 -10.60 1.29 -8.45
N ASN A 185 -9.52 0.98 -7.72
CA ASN A 185 -8.19 0.85 -8.32
C ASN A 185 -8.18 -0.20 -9.42
N GLY A 186 -8.73 -1.40 -9.15
CA GLY A 186 -8.82 -2.48 -10.13
C GLY A 186 -9.61 -2.07 -11.37
N ALA A 187 -10.71 -1.34 -11.20
CA ALA A 187 -11.50 -0.82 -12.31
C ALA A 187 -10.73 0.20 -13.17
N ASN A 188 -10.04 1.15 -12.54
CA ASN A 188 -9.23 2.14 -13.25
C ASN A 188 -8.03 1.50 -13.97
N THR A 189 -7.31 0.59 -13.30
CA THR A 189 -6.19 -0.15 -13.91
C THR A 189 -6.67 -1.02 -15.06
N ARG A 190 -7.85 -1.63 -14.96
CA ARG A 190 -8.46 -2.34 -16.08
C ARG A 190 -8.77 -1.39 -17.22
N GLU A 191 -9.29 -0.20 -16.99
CA GLU A 191 -9.57 0.76 -18.06
C GLU A 191 -8.29 1.25 -18.74
N ALA A 192 -7.27 1.62 -17.96
CA ALA A 192 -6.05 2.26 -18.47
C ALA A 192 -4.95 1.29 -18.93
N CYS A 193 -4.87 0.10 -18.31
CA CYS A 193 -3.71 -0.80 -18.41
C CYS A 193 -4.07 -2.21 -18.90
N LEU A 194 -5.29 -2.48 -19.38
CA LEU A 194 -5.73 -3.85 -19.73
C LEU A 194 -4.77 -4.57 -20.67
N GLU A 195 -4.42 -3.95 -21.79
CA GLU A 195 -3.62 -4.59 -22.83
C GLU A 195 -2.24 -5.00 -22.31
N VAL A 196 -1.52 -4.08 -21.65
CA VAL A 196 -0.20 -4.35 -21.09
C VAL A 196 -0.26 -5.37 -19.94
N CYS A 197 -1.35 -5.37 -19.15
CA CYS A 197 -1.56 -6.33 -18.08
C CYS A 197 -1.92 -7.73 -18.56
N LEU A 198 -2.66 -7.85 -19.68
CA LEU A 198 -2.89 -9.15 -20.32
C LEU A 198 -1.59 -9.68 -20.93
N ALA A 199 -0.77 -8.82 -21.52
CA ALA A 199 0.52 -9.22 -22.11
C ALA A 199 1.51 -9.72 -21.05
N ALA A 200 1.53 -9.09 -19.86
CA ALA A 200 2.37 -9.51 -18.73
C ALA A 200 1.71 -10.56 -17.82
N MET A 201 0.65 -11.23 -18.28
CA MET A 201 -0.06 -12.22 -17.46
C MET A 201 0.81 -13.45 -17.19
N GLY A 202 1.14 -13.65 -15.91
CA GLY A 202 2.00 -14.76 -15.47
C GLY A 202 3.48 -14.37 -15.38
N ASP A 203 3.86 -13.18 -15.81
CA ASP A 203 5.20 -12.67 -15.62
C ASP A 203 5.48 -12.38 -14.13
N PRO A 204 6.74 -12.50 -13.69
CA PRO A 204 7.14 -12.04 -12.37
C PRO A 204 6.93 -10.53 -12.19
N HIS A 205 6.88 -10.07 -10.94
CA HIS A 205 6.64 -8.67 -10.58
C HIS A 205 7.74 -7.72 -11.07
N HIS A 206 8.97 -8.21 -11.26
CA HIS A 206 10.11 -7.41 -11.70
C HIS A 206 10.82 -8.03 -12.90
N LEU A 207 11.44 -7.15 -13.69
CA LEU A 207 12.45 -7.51 -14.69
C LEU A 207 13.80 -7.83 -13.99
N PRO A 208 14.75 -8.48 -14.68
CA PRO A 208 16.07 -8.81 -14.10
C PRO A 208 16.87 -7.60 -13.60
N ASP A 209 16.58 -6.41 -14.11
CA ASP A 209 17.20 -5.15 -13.67
C ASP A 209 16.55 -4.57 -12.40
N GLY A 210 15.52 -5.21 -11.85
CA GLY A 210 14.82 -4.80 -10.63
C GLY A 210 13.69 -3.80 -10.87
N SER A 211 13.50 -3.32 -12.10
CA SER A 211 12.32 -2.52 -12.45
C SER A 211 11.05 -3.35 -12.43
N LEU A 212 9.90 -2.69 -12.27
CA LEU A 212 8.60 -3.36 -12.33
C LEU A 212 8.34 -3.94 -13.72
N ASN A 213 7.60 -5.05 -13.77
CA ASN A 213 7.04 -5.50 -15.04
C ASN A 213 6.09 -4.43 -15.64
N PRO A 214 5.82 -4.47 -16.95
CA PRO A 214 5.03 -3.43 -17.62
C PRO A 214 3.62 -3.22 -17.05
N CYS A 215 2.96 -4.26 -16.54
CA CYS A 215 1.64 -4.14 -15.93
C CYS A 215 1.66 -3.36 -14.63
N LEU A 216 2.57 -3.74 -13.71
CA LEU A 216 2.71 -3.08 -12.41
C LEU A 216 3.24 -1.66 -12.56
N ALA A 217 4.09 -1.41 -13.55
CA ALA A 217 4.54 -0.06 -13.88
C ALA A 217 3.36 0.82 -14.32
N CYS A 218 2.48 0.30 -15.19
CA CYS A 218 1.27 1.02 -15.61
C CYS A 218 0.30 1.27 -14.43
N ASP A 219 0.06 0.27 -13.57
CA ASP A 219 -0.77 0.44 -12.37
C ASP A 219 -0.22 1.52 -11.43
N GLU A 220 1.10 1.52 -11.16
CA GLU A 220 1.74 2.54 -10.32
C GLU A 220 1.64 3.95 -10.88
N GLU A 221 1.64 4.10 -12.21
CA GLU A 221 1.52 5.39 -12.89
C GLU A 221 0.06 5.86 -12.97
N GLN A 222 -0.85 5.00 -13.44
CA GLN A 222 -2.22 5.38 -13.77
C GLN A 222 -3.15 5.36 -12.56
N SER A 223 -2.93 4.43 -11.62
CA SER A 223 -3.81 4.23 -10.47
C SER A 223 -3.15 4.59 -9.14
N GLY A 224 -1.82 4.43 -9.06
CA GLY A 224 -1.02 4.63 -7.86
C GLY A 224 -1.27 5.96 -7.11
N PRO A 225 -1.25 7.14 -7.77
CA PRO A 225 -1.41 8.42 -7.06
C PRO A 225 -2.73 8.53 -6.29
N VAL A 226 -3.86 8.20 -6.92
CA VAL A 226 -5.19 8.24 -6.30
C VAL A 226 -5.32 7.17 -5.23
N PHE A 227 -4.91 5.93 -5.53
CA PHE A 227 -4.98 4.84 -4.57
C PHE A 227 -4.21 5.16 -3.28
N LYS A 228 -2.96 5.61 -3.40
CA LYS A 228 -2.11 5.92 -2.23
C LYS A 228 -2.74 7.03 -1.37
N ALA A 229 -3.25 8.08 -2.00
CA ALA A 229 -3.85 9.22 -1.31
C ALA A 229 -5.12 8.82 -0.55
N VAL A 230 -5.99 8.01 -1.17
CA VAL A 230 -7.28 7.62 -0.57
C VAL A 230 -7.13 6.45 0.42
N ALA A 231 -6.28 5.48 0.12
CA ALA A 231 -6.03 4.34 0.99
C ALA A 231 -5.36 4.76 2.31
N GLY A 232 -4.48 5.77 2.28
CA GLY A 232 -3.69 6.21 3.42
C GLY A 232 -2.59 5.22 3.79
N ARG A 233 -2.94 3.94 4.01
CA ARG A 233 -1.99 2.84 4.24
C ARG A 233 -1.66 2.10 2.94
N ILE A 234 -0.37 1.94 2.69
CA ILE A 234 0.19 0.96 1.75
C ILE A 234 1.30 0.17 2.43
N ARG A 235 1.79 -0.91 1.81
CA ARG A 235 2.87 -1.74 2.41
C ARG A 235 4.16 -0.94 2.65
N ARG A 236 4.53 -0.08 1.69
CA ARG A 236 5.74 0.77 1.73
C ARG A 236 5.77 1.75 2.90
N ASN A 237 4.70 2.53 3.11
CA ASN A 237 4.63 3.49 4.22
C ASN A 237 4.35 2.84 5.59
N SER A 238 4.19 1.51 5.62
CA SER A 238 4.04 0.70 6.81
C SER A 238 5.27 -0.18 7.09
N GLY A 239 6.32 -0.15 6.26
CA GLY A 239 7.50 -0.99 6.46
C GLY A 239 7.22 -2.49 6.33
N ILE A 240 6.21 -2.88 5.55
CA ILE A 240 5.82 -4.28 5.37
C ILE A 240 6.49 -4.84 4.11
N PRO A 241 7.37 -5.85 4.22
CA PRO A 241 8.03 -6.42 3.07
C PRO A 241 7.06 -7.35 2.33
N VAL A 242 6.99 -7.22 1.01
CA VAL A 242 6.06 -7.96 0.14
C VAL A 242 6.75 -8.42 -1.15
N ALA A 243 6.09 -9.28 -1.91
CA ALA A 243 6.60 -9.80 -3.19
C ALA A 243 6.87 -8.72 -4.25
N ILE A 244 6.26 -7.55 -4.10
CA ILE A 244 6.57 -6.37 -4.90
C ILE A 244 7.67 -5.56 -4.18
N CYS A 245 8.92 -5.79 -4.53
CA CYS A 245 10.07 -5.11 -3.95
C CYS A 245 10.16 -3.64 -4.39
N ARG A 246 10.65 -2.78 -3.51
CA ARG A 246 10.69 -1.32 -3.72
C ARG A 246 12.02 -0.73 -3.30
N PRO A 247 12.42 0.42 -3.86
CA PRO A 247 13.58 1.13 -3.37
C PRO A 247 13.45 1.42 -1.86
N PRO A 248 14.51 1.19 -1.05
CA PRO A 248 14.45 1.34 0.42
C PRO A 248 14.08 2.76 0.88
N GLU A 249 14.34 3.78 0.05
CA GLU A 249 13.98 5.17 0.26
C GLU A 249 12.46 5.43 0.22
N GLU A 250 11.70 4.57 -0.46
CA GLU A 250 10.23 4.66 -0.48
C GLU A 250 9.59 4.02 0.76
N VAL A 251 10.39 3.39 1.63
CA VAL A 251 9.91 2.58 2.74
C VAL A 251 10.09 3.31 4.06
N THR A 252 8.99 3.41 4.81
CA THR A 252 9.02 3.91 6.19
C THR A 252 9.28 2.74 7.14
N ALA A 253 10.26 2.86 8.03
CA ALA A 253 10.49 1.89 9.09
C ALA A 253 9.38 2.00 10.15
N VAL A 254 8.53 0.99 10.26
CA VAL A 254 7.43 0.93 11.25
C VAL A 254 7.38 -0.47 11.86
N VAL A 255 7.28 -0.53 13.18
CA VAL A 255 7.09 -1.80 13.91
C VAL A 255 5.64 -1.88 14.37
N HIS A 256 4.94 -2.94 14.01
CA HIS A 256 3.53 -3.17 14.34
C HIS A 256 3.37 -4.02 15.60
N ARG A 257 4.00 -3.58 16.68
CA ARG A 257 3.87 -4.21 18.00
C ARG A 257 3.37 -3.19 19.02
N ALA A 258 2.61 -3.68 20.00
CA ALA A 258 2.16 -2.89 21.15
C ALA A 258 1.31 -1.65 20.79
N TYR A 259 0.26 -1.84 19.99
CA TYR A 259 -0.80 -0.82 19.90
C TYR A 259 -1.55 -0.67 21.23
N PRO A 260 -1.91 0.57 21.61
CA PRO A 260 -2.55 0.87 22.90
C PRO A 260 -3.98 0.32 22.97
#